data_AF-A0A7X9AG15-F1
#
_entry.id   AF-A0A7X9AG15-F1
#
_cell.length_a   1.000
_cell.length_b   1.000
_cell.length_c   1.000
_cell.angle_alpha   90.00
_cell.angle_beta   90.00
_cell.angle_gamma   90.00
#
_symmetry.space_group_name_H-M   'P 1'
#
loop_
_entity.id
_entity.type
_entity.pdbx_description
1 polymer ?
#
loop_
_entity_poly.entity_id
_entity_poly.type
_entity_poly.pdbx_seq_one_letter_code
_entity_poly.pdbx_strand_id
1 'polypeptide(L)'
;MTRTTGLSHEEIADFIAGNPLFYSLPRPVVQSIAEKFQVRRFEPEEVIVREGEPGDSFYLIREGHVHVVKYSDGRELVLAELGLGEGFGEMALLIDQPRSATIKALDPVETLVLMRDDFSVLYRRLPDLAVQMNKLLEQRVSLLESEERQGRDQEKFTSGRRLELDYSYLDLLMKLNEAAGGHEQVEHCKEVGQLAREMSKMLCPMVSEEILFAGYLHEIGKVSLPRELILKERQGLPLTPEEREKFEHIFEMAVDILAPNNALHESIGFLRFLGRKNYHDMPLEAQILKVADDYLERRSPNYRNLSEEEALAQIHAGAGSLYHPRAIAALEKNVGKYKDLRVEAQLNVMRMMVIALDRKDNYTWRHSMDVRNMGLRLSRALGLGRKEQEYMRIGAELHDVGKIFIDEKILNAPRKLTPEEFEVMKTHAARSADFFADILGMDELTAIVRAHHEKYNGQGYPDGLIGEEIPYLARVMAIADVWSALTTPRVYRVDSAGKSKAFTPEKALSIIEEMADGHFDPEIFPFFQEIVRGMIERGESCVWDEENSV
;
A
#
# COMPACT_ATOMS: atom_id res chain seq x y z
N MET A 1 -8.45 -56.52 0.55
CA MET A 1 -7.54 -55.76 1.44
C MET A 1 -7.03 -54.57 0.66
N THR A 2 -7.80 -53.49 0.66
CA THR A 2 -7.49 -52.21 0.02
C THR A 2 -6.38 -51.53 0.83
N ARG A 3 -5.22 -51.28 0.22
CA ARG A 3 -4.12 -50.54 0.85
C ARG A 3 -4.54 -49.07 0.98
N THR A 4 -4.90 -48.64 2.18
CA THR A 4 -4.91 -47.23 2.60
C THR A 4 -3.47 -46.75 2.64
N THR A 5 -2.96 -46.20 1.54
CA THR A 5 -1.80 -45.31 1.56
C THR A 5 -2.33 -43.89 1.73
N GLY A 6 -2.71 -43.55 2.96
CA GLY A 6 -3.18 -42.22 3.33
C GLY A 6 -2.08 -41.47 4.08
N LEU A 7 -1.97 -40.17 3.82
CA LEU A 7 -1.25 -39.24 4.69
C LEU A 7 -1.74 -39.41 6.13
N SER A 8 -0.82 -39.36 7.09
CA SER A 8 -1.18 -39.30 8.49
C SER A 8 -1.95 -37.99 8.79
N HIS A 9 -2.81 -38.02 9.82
CA HIS A 9 -3.47 -36.79 10.27
C HIS A 9 -2.46 -35.72 10.72
N GLU A 10 -1.25 -36.12 11.10
CA GLU A 10 -0.17 -35.20 11.46
C GLU A 10 0.39 -34.49 10.22
N GLU A 11 0.64 -35.21 9.13
CA GLU A 11 1.03 -34.61 7.85
C GLU A 11 -0.06 -33.70 7.28
N ILE A 12 -1.34 -34.07 7.45
CA ILE A 12 -2.47 -33.21 7.09
C ILE A 12 -2.50 -31.97 7.99
N ALA A 13 -2.30 -32.11 9.31
CA ALA A 13 -2.27 -31.00 10.25
C ALA A 13 -1.14 -30.00 9.94
N ASP A 14 0.06 -30.50 9.59
CA ASP A 14 1.18 -29.68 9.15
C ASP A 14 0.88 -28.93 7.86
N PHE A 15 0.24 -29.61 6.91
CA PHE A 15 -0.11 -29.02 5.64
C PHE A 15 -1.18 -27.93 5.79
N ILE A 16 -2.29 -28.21 6.49
CA ILE A 16 -3.37 -27.24 6.69
C ILE A 16 -2.94 -26.08 7.58
N ALA A 17 -2.03 -26.28 8.56
CA ALA A 17 -1.46 -25.19 9.35
C ALA A 17 -0.72 -24.16 8.48
N GLY A 18 -0.27 -24.57 7.29
CA GLY A 18 0.33 -23.69 6.29
C GLY A 18 -0.69 -22.90 5.45
N ASN A 19 -1.98 -23.21 5.49
CA ASN A 19 -2.99 -22.52 4.72
C ASN A 19 -3.51 -21.27 5.47
N PRO A 20 -3.70 -20.11 4.79
CA PRO A 20 -4.18 -18.87 5.40
C PRO A 20 -5.53 -18.94 6.14
N LEU A 21 -6.34 -19.98 5.91
CA LEU A 21 -7.57 -20.21 6.67
C LEU A 21 -7.31 -20.83 8.04
N PHE A 22 -6.25 -21.62 8.22
CA PHE A 22 -6.04 -22.39 9.44
C PHE A 22 -4.77 -21.99 10.21
N TYR A 23 -3.95 -21.09 9.68
CA TYR A 23 -2.64 -20.73 10.27
C TYR A 23 -2.73 -20.05 11.65
N SER A 24 -3.82 -19.33 11.93
CA SER A 24 -4.03 -18.65 13.21
C SER A 24 -4.67 -19.55 14.28
N LEU A 25 -4.98 -20.80 13.94
CA LEU A 25 -5.65 -21.72 14.86
C LEU A 25 -4.64 -22.44 15.76
N PRO A 26 -4.95 -22.62 17.06
CA PRO A 26 -4.11 -23.40 17.96
C PRO A 26 -3.89 -24.82 17.44
N ARG A 27 -2.68 -25.35 17.61
CA ARG A 27 -2.28 -26.68 17.11
C ARG A 27 -3.26 -27.82 17.46
N PRO A 28 -3.85 -27.91 18.67
CA PRO A 28 -4.85 -28.93 18.99
C PRO A 28 -6.14 -28.82 18.16
N VAL A 29 -6.52 -27.58 17.80
CA VAL A 29 -7.67 -27.30 16.93
C VAL A 29 -7.35 -27.73 15.51
N VAL A 30 -6.16 -27.40 15.01
CA VAL A 30 -5.69 -27.82 13.68
C VAL A 30 -5.64 -29.35 13.57
N GLN A 31 -5.15 -30.06 14.60
CA GLN A 31 -5.17 -31.52 14.62
C GLN A 31 -6.60 -32.09 14.54
N SER A 32 -7.54 -31.53 15.30
CA SER A 32 -8.95 -31.94 15.23
C SER A 32 -9.60 -31.66 13.86
N ILE A 33 -9.15 -30.61 13.16
CA ILE A 33 -9.58 -30.30 11.80
C ILE A 33 -8.97 -31.28 10.80
N ALA A 34 -7.70 -31.62 10.94
CA ALA A 34 -6.98 -32.53 10.05
C ALA A 34 -7.63 -33.92 9.98
N GLU A 35 -8.19 -34.42 11.08
CA GLU A 35 -8.93 -35.68 11.14
C GLU A 35 -10.18 -35.72 10.25
N LYS A 36 -10.71 -34.56 9.86
CA LYS A 36 -11.92 -34.42 9.03
C LYS A 36 -11.62 -34.32 7.54
N PHE A 37 -10.35 -34.11 7.17
CA PHE A 37 -9.95 -33.98 5.78
C PHE A 37 -9.76 -35.36 5.12
N GLN A 38 -10.21 -35.48 3.88
CA GLN A 38 -10.04 -36.69 3.06
C GLN A 38 -9.18 -36.40 1.84
N VAL A 39 -8.20 -37.26 1.57
CA VAL A 39 -7.37 -37.13 0.37
C VAL A 39 -8.16 -37.58 -0.87
N ARG A 40 -8.21 -36.75 -1.91
CA ARG A 40 -8.73 -37.10 -3.23
C ARG A 40 -7.72 -36.78 -4.32
N ARG A 41 -7.66 -37.63 -5.34
CA ARG A 41 -6.80 -37.46 -6.51
C ARG A 41 -7.64 -37.32 -7.75
N PHE A 42 -7.17 -36.50 -8.68
CA PHE A 42 -7.80 -36.21 -9.94
C PHE A 42 -6.78 -36.32 -11.07
N GLU A 43 -7.20 -36.90 -12.18
CA GLU A 43 -6.39 -37.00 -13.39
C GLU A 43 -6.43 -35.69 -14.19
N PRO A 44 -5.44 -35.40 -15.05
CA PRO A 44 -5.47 -34.24 -15.93
C PRO A 44 -6.77 -34.15 -16.75
N GLU A 45 -7.28 -32.95 -16.94
CA GLU A 45 -8.57 -32.62 -17.58
C GLU A 45 -9.82 -33.10 -16.81
N GLU A 46 -9.67 -33.76 -15.67
CA GLU A 46 -10.80 -34.17 -14.84
C GLU A 46 -11.48 -32.96 -14.20
N VAL A 47 -12.82 -32.94 -14.28
CA VAL A 47 -13.62 -31.88 -13.67
C VAL A 47 -13.87 -32.23 -12.20
N ILE A 48 -13.33 -31.41 -11.30
CA ILE A 48 -13.40 -31.61 -9.85
C ILE A 48 -14.73 -31.14 -9.27
N VAL A 49 -15.22 -29.98 -9.72
CA VAL A 49 -16.58 -29.47 -9.42
C VAL A 49 -17.12 -28.75 -10.65
N ARG A 50 -18.45 -28.77 -10.86
CA ARG A 50 -19.08 -28.07 -12.00
C ARG A 50 -19.85 -26.85 -11.53
N GLU A 51 -19.79 -25.79 -12.34
CA GLU A 51 -20.65 -24.61 -12.18
C GLU A 51 -22.12 -25.02 -12.12
N GLY A 52 -22.88 -24.41 -11.21
CA GLY A 52 -24.30 -24.67 -11.00
C GLY A 52 -24.64 -25.89 -10.13
N GLU A 53 -23.66 -26.74 -9.78
CA GLU A 53 -23.89 -27.83 -8.83
C GLU A 53 -24.05 -27.31 -7.39
N PRO A 54 -24.79 -27.98 -6.51
CA PRO A 54 -24.79 -27.63 -5.09
C PRO A 54 -23.39 -27.81 -4.49
N GLY A 55 -22.92 -26.85 -3.69
CA GLY A 55 -21.64 -27.00 -3.01
C GLY A 55 -21.73 -27.94 -1.81
N ASP A 56 -21.00 -29.04 -1.80
CA ASP A 56 -21.03 -30.03 -0.72
C ASP A 56 -19.69 -30.19 0.01
N SER A 57 -18.62 -29.62 -0.54
CA SER A 57 -17.25 -29.82 -0.07
C SER A 57 -16.36 -28.61 -0.33
N PHE A 58 -15.37 -28.41 0.54
CA PHE A 58 -14.23 -27.51 0.38
C PHE A 58 -12.98 -28.32 0.05
N TYR A 59 -12.13 -27.81 -0.82
CA TYR A 59 -10.93 -28.50 -1.31
C TYR A 59 -9.69 -27.65 -1.04
N LEU A 60 -8.59 -28.30 -0.71
CA LEU A 60 -7.28 -27.69 -0.55
C LEU A 60 -6.25 -28.46 -1.39
N ILE A 61 -5.53 -27.78 -2.29
CA ILE A 61 -4.63 -28.43 -3.24
C ILE A 61 -3.31 -28.78 -2.55
N ARG A 62 -2.94 -30.06 -2.52
CA ARG A 62 -1.69 -30.57 -1.94
C ARG A 62 -0.62 -30.85 -2.99
N GLU A 63 -1.03 -31.11 -4.23
CA GLU A 63 -0.14 -31.34 -5.36
C GLU A 63 -0.91 -31.05 -6.64
N GLY A 64 -0.22 -30.54 -7.67
CA GLY A 64 -0.81 -30.19 -8.96
C GLY A 64 -1.46 -28.81 -9.01
N HIS A 65 -2.06 -28.50 -10.17
CA HIS A 65 -2.69 -27.25 -10.53
C HIS A 65 -4.09 -27.48 -11.10
N VAL A 66 -4.99 -26.54 -10.86
CA VAL A 66 -6.34 -26.56 -11.40
C VAL A 66 -6.67 -25.25 -12.09
N HIS A 67 -7.45 -25.30 -13.16
CA HIS A 67 -8.09 -24.14 -13.75
C HIS A 67 -9.48 -23.91 -13.16
N VAL A 68 -9.76 -22.65 -12.83
CA VAL A 68 -11.09 -22.13 -12.55
C VAL A 68 -11.68 -21.65 -13.85
N VAL A 69 -12.81 -22.21 -14.25
CA VAL A 69 -13.38 -22.05 -15.58
C VAL A 69 -14.85 -21.68 -15.51
N LYS A 70 -15.27 -20.70 -16.32
CA LYS A 70 -16.67 -20.36 -16.54
C LYS A 70 -17.04 -20.50 -18.01
N TYR A 71 -18.28 -20.90 -18.28
CA TYR A 71 -18.78 -21.00 -19.66
C TYR A 71 -19.71 -19.82 -19.95
N SER A 72 -19.28 -18.93 -20.85
CA SER A 72 -20.08 -17.79 -21.30
C SER A 72 -20.16 -17.80 -22.83
N ASP A 73 -21.36 -17.67 -23.41
CA ASP A 73 -21.63 -17.70 -24.85
C ASP A 73 -20.95 -18.87 -25.62
N GLY A 74 -20.89 -20.05 -24.99
CA GLY A 74 -20.29 -21.26 -25.57
C GLY A 74 -18.75 -21.25 -25.64
N ARG A 75 -18.09 -20.27 -25.00
CA ARG A 75 -16.64 -20.20 -24.87
C ARG A 75 -16.22 -20.51 -23.44
N GLU A 76 -15.09 -21.21 -23.33
CA GLU A 76 -14.44 -21.51 -22.06
C GLU A 76 -13.56 -20.33 -21.65
N LEU A 77 -13.87 -19.69 -20.52
CA LEU A 77 -13.07 -18.61 -19.94
C LEU A 77 -12.35 -19.14 -18.70
N VAL A 78 -11.02 -19.12 -18.72
CA VAL A 78 -10.18 -19.46 -17.56
C VAL A 78 -10.07 -18.21 -16.69
N LEU A 79 -10.68 -18.24 -15.52
CA LEU A 79 -10.72 -17.13 -14.57
C LEU A 79 -9.48 -17.07 -13.68
N ALA A 80 -8.89 -18.23 -13.38
CA ALA A 80 -7.72 -18.34 -12.52
C ALA A 80 -7.06 -19.73 -12.65
N GLU A 81 -5.79 -19.81 -12.29
CA GLU A 81 -5.06 -21.06 -12.03
C GLU A 81 -4.76 -21.13 -10.53
N LEU A 82 -5.05 -22.25 -9.89
CA LEU A 82 -4.80 -22.48 -8.47
C LEU A 82 -3.83 -23.65 -8.28
N GLY A 83 -2.91 -23.53 -7.33
CA GLY A 83 -1.88 -24.53 -7.05
C GLY A 83 -1.71 -24.84 -5.57
N LEU A 84 -0.52 -25.37 -5.23
CA LEU A 84 -0.18 -25.85 -3.89
C LEU A 84 -0.58 -24.89 -2.76
N GLY A 85 -1.39 -25.40 -1.82
CA GLY A 85 -1.82 -24.68 -0.62
C GLY A 85 -3.00 -23.75 -0.84
N GLU A 86 -3.48 -23.58 -2.08
CA GLU A 86 -4.69 -22.82 -2.38
C GLU A 86 -5.93 -23.70 -2.25
N GLY A 87 -7.03 -23.09 -1.79
CA GLY A 87 -8.30 -23.78 -1.58
C GLY A 87 -9.41 -23.29 -2.51
N PHE A 88 -10.41 -24.13 -2.76
CA PHE A 88 -11.58 -23.79 -3.56
C PHE A 88 -12.85 -24.46 -3.05
N GLY A 89 -14.00 -23.91 -3.43
CA GLY A 89 -15.32 -24.45 -3.09
C GLY A 89 -15.92 -23.92 -1.79
N GLU A 90 -15.23 -23.03 -1.07
CA GLU A 90 -15.68 -22.38 0.16
C GLU A 90 -16.92 -21.48 -0.05
N MET A 91 -17.02 -20.80 -1.20
CA MET A 91 -18.13 -19.87 -1.47
C MET A 91 -19.48 -20.58 -1.41
N ALA A 92 -19.63 -21.68 -2.14
CA ALA A 92 -20.88 -22.44 -2.17
C ALA A 92 -21.29 -22.99 -0.79
N LEU A 93 -20.36 -23.12 0.15
CA LEU A 93 -20.64 -23.53 1.53
C LEU A 93 -21.02 -22.36 2.44
N LEU A 94 -20.50 -21.16 2.17
CA LEU A 94 -20.63 -20.00 3.05
C LEU A 94 -21.82 -19.10 2.68
N ILE A 95 -22.07 -18.88 1.38
CA ILE A 95 -23.20 -18.07 0.88
C ILE A 95 -24.43 -18.91 0.50
N ASP A 96 -24.35 -20.24 0.69
CA ASP A 96 -25.39 -21.23 0.36
C ASP A 96 -25.95 -21.11 -1.07
N GLN A 97 -25.05 -20.86 -2.02
CA GLN A 97 -25.35 -20.80 -3.45
C GLN A 97 -24.74 -21.99 -4.20
N PRO A 98 -25.24 -22.31 -5.42
CA PRO A 98 -24.57 -23.25 -6.31
C PRO A 98 -23.11 -22.85 -6.60
N ARG A 99 -22.28 -23.80 -7.03
CA ARG A 99 -20.89 -23.59 -7.44
C ARG A 99 -20.85 -22.49 -8.51
N SER A 100 -20.03 -21.47 -8.27
CA SER A 100 -19.92 -20.28 -9.12
C SER A 100 -19.09 -20.48 -10.38
N ALA A 101 -18.27 -21.54 -10.43
CA ALA A 101 -17.39 -21.86 -11.53
C ALA A 101 -17.10 -23.38 -11.56
N THR A 102 -16.65 -23.86 -12.71
CA THR A 102 -16.13 -25.22 -12.90
C THR A 102 -14.66 -25.26 -12.54
N ILE A 103 -14.19 -26.31 -11.86
CA ILE A 103 -12.76 -26.52 -11.56
C ILE A 103 -12.28 -27.72 -12.34
N LYS A 104 -11.22 -27.57 -13.14
CA LYS A 104 -10.59 -28.64 -13.92
C LYS A 104 -9.16 -28.87 -13.48
N ALA A 105 -8.75 -30.12 -13.31
CA ALA A 105 -7.35 -30.46 -13.09
C ALA A 105 -6.54 -30.18 -14.37
N LEU A 106 -5.43 -29.46 -14.25
CA LEU A 106 -4.52 -29.18 -15.36
C LEU A 106 -3.46 -30.28 -15.50
N ASP A 107 -2.97 -30.76 -14.38
CA ASP A 107 -2.03 -31.87 -14.23
C ASP A 107 -2.60 -32.87 -13.18
N PRO A 108 -1.90 -33.96 -12.81
CA PRO A 108 -2.38 -34.83 -11.74
C PRO A 108 -2.47 -34.05 -10.42
N VAL A 109 -3.69 -33.92 -9.89
CA VAL A 109 -3.98 -33.09 -8.71
C VAL A 109 -4.32 -33.96 -7.51
N GLU A 110 -3.69 -33.68 -6.38
CA GLU A 110 -4.07 -34.24 -5.08
C GLU A 110 -4.66 -33.13 -4.21
N THR A 111 -5.82 -33.37 -3.61
CA THR A 111 -6.52 -32.42 -2.74
C THR A 111 -6.83 -33.03 -1.38
N LEU A 112 -6.96 -32.17 -0.37
CA LEU A 112 -7.60 -32.47 0.90
C LEU A 112 -9.02 -31.89 0.86
N VAL A 113 -10.00 -32.74 1.12
CA VAL A 113 -11.43 -32.41 0.99
C VAL A 113 -12.09 -32.41 2.36
N LEU A 114 -12.78 -31.32 2.67
CA LEU A 114 -13.58 -31.14 3.89
C LEU A 114 -15.07 -31.01 3.51
N MET A 115 -15.91 -31.87 4.08
CA MET A 115 -17.34 -31.91 3.77
C MET A 115 -18.09 -30.72 4.40
N ARG A 116 -19.23 -30.33 3.79
CA ARG A 116 -20.09 -29.22 4.23
C ARG A 116 -20.45 -29.29 5.71
N ASP A 117 -20.81 -30.47 6.21
CA ASP A 117 -21.21 -30.63 7.63
C ASP A 117 -20.05 -30.34 8.58
N ASP A 118 -18.86 -30.85 8.26
CA ASP A 118 -17.65 -30.60 9.04
C ASP A 118 -17.23 -29.13 8.96
N PHE A 119 -17.25 -28.57 7.75
CA PHE A 119 -16.97 -27.16 7.49
C PHE A 119 -17.92 -26.23 8.26
N SER A 120 -19.22 -26.52 8.26
CA SER A 120 -20.25 -25.74 8.96
C SER A 120 -20.10 -25.80 10.49
N VAL A 121 -19.54 -26.89 11.01
CA VAL A 121 -19.21 -27.00 12.44
C VAL A 121 -17.99 -26.14 12.78
N LEU A 122 -16.96 -26.11 11.93
CA LEU A 122 -15.78 -25.26 12.13
C LEU A 122 -16.14 -23.78 12.06
N TYR A 123 -16.90 -23.38 11.04
CA TYR A 123 -17.35 -22.00 10.86
C TYR A 123 -18.15 -21.47 12.06
N ARG A 124 -19.03 -22.30 12.66
CA ARG A 124 -19.82 -21.90 13.83
C ARG A 124 -19.04 -21.87 15.14
N ARG A 125 -18.01 -22.71 15.29
CA ARG A 125 -17.27 -22.88 16.56
C ARG A 125 -16.04 -21.99 16.67
N LEU A 126 -15.53 -21.46 15.55
CA LEU A 126 -14.30 -20.69 15.49
C LEU A 126 -14.57 -19.32 14.87
N PRO A 127 -14.90 -18.29 15.69
CA PRO A 127 -15.20 -16.94 15.21
C PRO A 127 -14.08 -16.33 14.35
N ASP A 128 -12.82 -16.58 14.71
CA ASP A 128 -11.66 -16.05 13.97
C ASP A 128 -11.53 -16.66 12.57
N LEU A 129 -11.81 -17.97 12.45
CA LEU A 129 -11.89 -18.66 11.17
C LEU A 129 -13.01 -18.02 10.33
N ALA A 130 -14.21 -17.84 10.89
CA ALA A 130 -15.34 -17.23 10.19
C ALA A 130 -15.03 -15.83 9.65
N VAL A 131 -14.32 -14.99 10.41
CA VAL A 131 -13.85 -13.67 9.97
C VAL A 131 -12.86 -13.78 8.81
N GLN A 132 -11.91 -14.72 8.87
CA GLN A 132 -10.97 -14.97 7.77
C GLN A 132 -11.66 -15.49 6.50
N MET A 133 -12.65 -16.38 6.66
CA MET A 133 -13.41 -16.91 5.53
C MET A 133 -14.24 -15.81 4.86
N ASN A 134 -14.94 -14.97 5.63
CA ASN A 134 -15.74 -13.87 5.08
C ASN A 134 -14.88 -12.86 4.30
N LYS A 135 -13.64 -12.58 4.75
CA LYS A 135 -12.70 -11.75 4.00
C LYS A 135 -12.27 -12.38 2.67
N LEU A 136 -12.01 -13.68 2.65
CA LEU A 136 -11.68 -14.40 1.41
C LEU A 136 -12.88 -14.49 0.46
N LEU A 137 -14.11 -14.63 0.99
CA LEU A 137 -15.34 -14.57 0.21
C LEU A 137 -15.50 -13.22 -0.49
N GLU A 138 -15.34 -12.11 0.23
CA GLU A 138 -15.48 -10.75 -0.33
C GLU A 138 -14.53 -10.53 -1.51
N GLN A 139 -13.30 -11.04 -1.42
CA GLN A 139 -12.31 -10.97 -2.49
C GLN A 139 -12.66 -11.85 -3.70
N ARG A 140 -13.15 -13.07 -3.48
CA ARG A 140 -13.47 -14.00 -4.56
C ARG A 140 -14.78 -13.68 -5.27
N VAL A 141 -15.76 -13.15 -4.54
CA VAL A 141 -16.96 -12.55 -5.12
C VAL A 141 -16.58 -11.35 -6.00
N SER A 142 -15.69 -10.48 -5.53
CA SER A 142 -15.15 -9.37 -6.32
C SER A 142 -14.43 -9.82 -7.60
N LEU A 143 -13.61 -10.89 -7.53
CA LEU A 143 -12.93 -11.46 -8.71
C LEU A 143 -13.94 -11.99 -9.73
N LEU A 144 -14.95 -12.74 -9.30
CA LEU A 144 -16.00 -13.26 -10.19
C LEU A 144 -16.86 -12.14 -10.81
N GLU A 145 -17.19 -11.11 -10.03
CA GLU A 145 -17.94 -9.94 -10.50
C GLU A 145 -17.10 -9.08 -11.46
N SER A 146 -15.78 -9.02 -11.28
CA SER A 146 -14.86 -8.26 -12.13
C SER A 146 -14.70 -8.87 -13.54
N GLU A 147 -14.78 -10.19 -13.68
CA GLU A 147 -14.67 -10.86 -14.99
C GLU A 147 -16.02 -10.99 -15.72
N GLU A 148 -17.15 -11.07 -15.00
CA GLU A 148 -18.47 -10.82 -15.62
C GLU A 148 -18.57 -9.38 -16.16
N ARG A 149 -17.89 -8.44 -15.50
CA ARG A 149 -17.72 -7.05 -15.97
C ARG A 149 -16.63 -6.87 -17.03
N GLN A 150 -15.77 -7.86 -17.34
CA GLN A 150 -14.87 -7.76 -18.50
C GLN A 150 -15.63 -7.77 -19.85
N GLY A 151 -16.94 -8.03 -19.85
CA GLY A 151 -17.84 -7.73 -20.97
C GLY A 151 -18.43 -6.31 -20.98
N ARG A 152 -18.27 -5.51 -19.91
CA ARG A 152 -18.80 -4.15 -19.75
C ARG A 152 -17.93 -3.32 -18.80
N ASP A 153 -17.06 -2.52 -19.42
CA ASP A 153 -16.34 -1.32 -18.96
C ASP A 153 -15.71 -1.26 -17.54
N GLN A 154 -14.47 -0.76 -17.55
CA GLN A 154 -13.55 -0.64 -16.43
C GLN A 154 -14.03 0.34 -15.34
N GLU A 155 -14.16 -0.14 -14.12
CA GLU A 155 -14.11 0.69 -12.91
C GLU A 155 -13.04 0.16 -11.94
N LYS A 156 -12.34 1.10 -11.31
CA LYS A 156 -11.12 0.90 -10.52
C LYS A 156 -11.49 0.42 -9.12
N PHE A 157 -10.91 -0.70 -8.67
CA PHE A 157 -11.11 -1.18 -7.30
C PHE A 157 -10.27 -0.38 -6.29
N THR A 158 -10.95 0.29 -5.36
CA THR A 158 -10.38 0.82 -4.11
C THR A 158 -10.45 -0.27 -3.03
N SER A 159 -9.31 -0.64 -2.47
CA SER A 159 -9.20 -1.54 -1.29
C SER A 159 -9.98 -0.96 -0.10
N GLY A 160 -11.02 -1.67 0.34
CA GLY A 160 -12.00 -1.25 1.35
C GLY A 160 -11.61 -1.42 2.82
N ARG A 161 -10.32 -1.30 3.18
CA ARG A 161 -9.94 -1.00 4.57
C ARG A 161 -9.05 0.24 4.57
N ARG A 162 -9.66 1.40 4.90
CA ARG A 162 -8.92 2.57 5.37
C ARG A 162 -8.21 2.14 6.66
N LEU A 163 -6.90 1.98 6.62
CA LEU A 163 -6.06 1.98 7.82
C LEU A 163 -6.30 3.33 8.51
N GLU A 164 -7.07 3.34 9.60
CA GLU A 164 -7.30 4.51 10.45
C GLU A 164 -6.06 4.78 11.32
N LEU A 165 -4.88 4.87 10.71
CA LEU A 165 -3.66 5.20 11.43
C LEU A 165 -3.73 6.65 11.91
N ASP A 166 -3.39 6.91 13.16
CA ASP A 166 -3.15 8.27 13.63
C ASP A 166 -1.83 8.85 13.12
N TYR A 167 -1.91 9.32 11.89
CA TYR A 167 -0.80 9.86 11.16
C TYR A 167 -0.29 11.22 11.67
N SER A 168 -0.91 11.81 12.70
CA SER A 168 -0.43 13.03 13.35
C SER A 168 1.01 12.88 13.88
N TYR A 169 1.43 11.66 14.20
CA TYR A 169 2.79 11.34 14.65
C TYR A 169 3.76 11.00 13.51
N LEU A 170 3.32 10.91 12.25
CA LEU A 170 4.20 10.46 11.15
C LEU A 170 5.38 11.40 10.91
N ASP A 171 5.20 12.72 11.10
CA ASP A 171 6.28 13.72 11.07
C ASP A 171 7.36 13.41 12.12
N LEU A 172 6.93 13.11 13.35
CA LEU A 172 7.83 12.72 14.43
C LEU A 172 8.52 11.39 14.09
N LEU A 173 7.78 10.38 13.63
CA LEU A 173 8.34 9.07 13.30
C LEU A 173 9.38 9.15 12.18
N MET A 174 9.18 10.00 11.18
CA MET A 174 10.14 10.22 10.10
C MET A 174 11.36 11.01 10.53
N LYS A 175 11.18 12.08 11.30
CA LYS A 175 12.30 12.84 11.91
C LYS A 175 13.12 11.96 12.83
N LEU A 176 12.46 11.09 13.59
CA LEU A 176 13.11 10.07 14.41
C LEU A 176 13.89 9.12 13.49
N ASN A 177 13.28 8.52 12.47
CA ASN A 177 13.96 7.58 11.56
C ASN A 177 15.18 8.22 10.84
N GLU A 178 15.06 9.47 10.39
CA GLU A 178 16.16 10.23 9.82
C GLU A 178 17.27 10.50 10.86
N ALA A 179 16.90 10.89 12.09
CA ALA A 179 17.83 11.08 13.19
C ALA A 179 18.57 9.80 13.60
N ALA A 180 17.97 8.62 13.39
CA ALA A 180 18.58 7.31 13.63
C ALA A 180 19.75 6.99 12.68
N GLY A 181 19.86 7.61 11.50
CA GLY A 181 20.86 7.14 10.54
C GLY A 181 21.14 7.93 9.27
N GLY A 182 20.45 9.05 9.01
CA GLY A 182 20.60 9.82 7.77
C GLY A 182 19.91 9.19 6.55
N HIS A 183 20.07 9.80 5.37
CA HIS A 183 19.42 9.40 4.11
C HIS A 183 19.56 7.90 3.77
N GLU A 184 20.73 7.30 4.05
CA GLU A 184 20.99 5.88 3.75
C GLU A 184 20.11 4.92 4.55
N GLN A 185 19.77 5.23 5.81
CA GLN A 185 18.88 4.40 6.62
C GLN A 185 17.46 4.42 6.08
N VAL A 186 17.03 5.59 5.60
CA VAL A 186 15.70 5.79 5.02
C VAL A 186 15.56 5.00 3.72
N GLU A 187 16.61 4.96 2.89
CA GLU A 187 16.65 4.10 1.70
C GLU A 187 16.64 2.61 2.05
N HIS A 188 17.38 2.18 3.07
CA HIS A 188 17.33 0.79 3.54
C HIS A 188 15.91 0.40 3.99
N CYS A 189 15.28 1.20 4.85
CA CYS A 189 13.90 0.97 5.31
C CYS A 189 12.88 0.92 4.15
N LYS A 190 13.07 1.76 3.12
CA LYS A 190 12.27 1.72 1.88
C LYS A 190 12.41 0.37 1.19
N GLU A 191 13.64 -0.08 0.93
CA GLU A 191 13.89 -1.35 0.23
C GLU A 191 13.39 -2.55 1.04
N VAL A 192 13.55 -2.53 2.36
CA VAL A 192 13.05 -3.57 3.27
C VAL A 192 11.53 -3.68 3.21
N GLY A 193 10.81 -2.56 3.38
CA GLY A 193 9.35 -2.55 3.33
C GLY A 193 8.82 -3.02 1.97
N GLN A 194 9.48 -2.64 0.89
CA GLN A 194 9.12 -3.05 -0.48
C GLN A 194 9.24 -4.55 -0.69
N LEU A 195 10.43 -5.08 -0.40
CA LEU A 195 10.70 -6.50 -0.57
C LEU A 195 9.79 -7.34 0.34
N ALA A 196 9.60 -6.93 1.60
CA ALA A 196 8.71 -7.59 2.54
C ALA A 196 7.24 -7.53 2.09
N ARG A 197 6.78 -6.42 1.50
CA ARG A 197 5.44 -6.32 0.91
C ARG A 197 5.25 -7.30 -0.25
N GLU A 198 6.18 -7.39 -1.19
CA GLU A 198 6.04 -8.34 -2.31
C GLU A 198 6.10 -9.80 -1.84
N MET A 199 6.96 -10.10 -0.85
CA MET A 199 6.99 -11.41 -0.19
C MET A 199 5.65 -11.72 0.49
N SER A 200 5.08 -10.76 1.20
CA SER A 200 3.81 -10.92 1.91
C SER A 200 2.61 -11.05 0.99
N LYS A 201 2.60 -10.47 -0.22
CA LYS A 201 1.55 -10.76 -1.20
C LYS A 201 1.41 -12.26 -1.50
N MET A 202 2.50 -13.02 -1.41
CA MET A 202 2.48 -14.48 -1.58
C MET A 202 2.14 -15.25 -0.30
N LEU A 203 2.46 -14.70 0.86
CA LEU A 203 2.43 -15.43 2.13
C LEU A 203 1.27 -15.02 3.04
N CYS A 204 0.96 -13.72 3.09
CA CYS A 204 -0.08 -13.10 3.90
C CYS A 204 -0.58 -11.78 3.25
N PRO A 205 -1.26 -11.83 2.08
CA PRO A 205 -1.61 -10.64 1.31
C PRO A 205 -2.49 -9.63 2.07
N MET A 206 -3.26 -10.11 3.05
CA MET A 206 -4.18 -9.31 3.88
C MET A 206 -3.50 -8.28 4.78
N VAL A 207 -2.20 -8.44 5.05
CA VAL A 207 -1.41 -7.55 5.91
C VAL A 207 -0.21 -6.96 5.15
N SER A 208 -0.24 -7.03 3.81
CA SER A 208 0.88 -6.60 2.97
C SER A 208 1.15 -5.10 3.08
N GLU A 209 0.10 -4.30 3.29
CA GLU A 209 0.25 -2.87 3.56
C GLU A 209 0.83 -2.66 4.97
N GLU A 210 0.30 -3.29 6.02
CA GLU A 210 0.84 -3.21 7.38
C GLU A 210 2.32 -3.65 7.44
N ILE A 211 2.72 -4.65 6.66
CA ILE A 211 4.12 -5.07 6.51
C ILE A 211 4.96 -4.03 5.80
N LEU A 212 4.43 -3.37 4.76
CA LEU A 212 5.08 -2.23 4.13
C LEU A 212 5.37 -1.15 5.17
N PHE A 213 4.35 -0.74 5.94
CA PHE A 213 4.48 0.24 7.03
C PHE A 213 5.51 -0.19 8.08
N ALA A 214 5.47 -1.44 8.51
CA ALA A 214 6.43 -1.98 9.47
C ALA A 214 7.87 -1.91 8.94
N GLY A 215 8.09 -2.18 7.65
CA GLY A 215 9.40 -2.03 7.03
C GLY A 215 9.90 -0.59 6.96
N TYR A 216 9.02 0.39 6.84
CA TYR A 216 9.43 1.80 6.97
C TYR A 216 9.89 2.18 8.38
N LEU A 217 9.37 1.50 9.40
CA LEU A 217 9.48 1.90 10.81
C LEU A 217 10.36 0.96 11.64
N HIS A 218 10.81 -0.18 11.10
CA HIS A 218 11.50 -1.21 11.89
C HIS A 218 12.77 -0.72 12.59
N GLU A 219 13.41 0.33 12.06
CA GLU A 219 14.62 0.92 12.61
C GLU A 219 14.38 2.05 13.63
N ILE A 220 13.12 2.43 13.89
CA ILE A 220 12.80 3.57 14.73
C ILE A 220 13.26 3.42 16.19
N GLY A 221 13.42 2.18 16.67
CA GLY A 221 13.99 1.90 17.98
C GLY A 221 15.43 2.39 18.13
N LYS A 222 16.22 2.41 17.03
CA LYS A 222 17.62 2.90 17.03
C LYS A 222 17.72 4.36 17.43
N VAL A 223 16.67 5.14 17.28
CA VAL A 223 16.66 6.57 17.64
C VAL A 223 16.84 6.79 19.13
N SER A 224 16.44 5.81 19.93
CA SER A 224 16.63 5.86 21.38
C SER A 224 18.04 5.41 21.81
N LEU A 225 18.87 4.94 20.87
CA LEU A 225 20.25 4.56 21.14
C LEU A 225 21.22 5.74 20.93
N PRO A 226 22.32 5.81 21.71
CA PRO A 226 23.37 6.79 21.46
C PRO A 226 23.96 6.62 20.05
N ARG A 227 24.19 7.73 19.34
CA ARG A 227 24.71 7.73 17.96
C ARG A 227 26.02 6.96 17.80
N GLU A 228 26.92 7.05 18.79
CA GLU A 228 28.17 6.31 18.81
C GLU A 228 27.95 4.79 18.79
N LEU A 229 26.89 4.32 19.45
CA LEU A 229 26.52 2.91 19.51
C LEU A 229 26.06 2.38 18.16
N ILE A 230 25.21 3.16 17.49
CA ILE A 230 24.69 2.87 16.15
C ILE A 230 25.85 2.78 15.15
N LEU A 231 26.77 3.76 15.19
CA LEU A 231 27.95 3.76 14.32
C LEU A 231 28.87 2.57 14.58
N LYS A 232 29.04 2.20 15.85
CA LYS A 232 29.86 1.05 16.27
C LYS A 232 29.29 -0.27 15.77
N GLU A 233 27.98 -0.47 15.87
CA GLU A 233 27.28 -1.63 15.31
C GLU A 233 27.46 -1.70 13.79
N ARG A 234 27.24 -0.59 13.07
CA ARG A 234 27.39 -0.52 11.61
C ARG A 234 28.79 -0.86 11.13
N GLN A 235 29.81 -0.44 11.88
CA GLN A 235 31.21 -0.75 11.57
C GLN A 235 31.62 -2.18 11.97
N GLY A 236 30.70 -2.98 12.51
CA GLY A 236 30.98 -4.35 12.97
C GLY A 236 31.92 -4.40 14.18
N LEU A 237 32.05 -3.30 14.94
CA LEU A 237 32.90 -3.23 16.11
C LEU A 237 32.26 -3.96 17.30
N PRO A 238 33.05 -4.60 18.18
CA PRO A 238 32.52 -5.38 19.29
C PRO A 238 31.80 -4.51 20.33
N LEU A 239 30.56 -4.88 20.64
CA LEU A 239 29.73 -4.25 21.68
C LEU A 239 30.00 -4.87 23.07
N THR A 240 29.99 -4.05 24.13
CA THR A 240 30.01 -4.55 25.52
C THR A 240 28.68 -5.25 25.86
N PRO A 241 28.61 -6.03 26.96
CA PRO A 241 27.36 -6.66 27.38
C PRO A 241 26.20 -5.67 27.60
N GLU A 242 26.48 -4.52 28.23
CA GLU A 242 25.50 -3.44 28.44
C GLU A 242 25.08 -2.77 27.12
N GLU A 243 26.00 -2.61 26.17
CA GLU A 243 25.67 -2.09 24.85
C GLU A 243 24.80 -3.08 24.06
N ARG A 244 25.09 -4.39 24.17
CA ARG A 244 24.33 -5.45 23.52
C ARG A 244 22.90 -5.56 24.05
N GLU A 245 22.70 -5.43 25.35
CA GLU A 245 21.37 -5.43 25.98
C GLU A 245 20.47 -4.34 25.40
N LYS A 246 21.02 -3.16 25.10
CA LYS A 246 20.27 -2.07 24.46
C LYS A 246 19.77 -2.42 23.06
N PHE A 247 20.54 -3.18 22.30
CA PHE A 247 20.10 -3.68 20.98
C PHE A 247 19.08 -4.82 21.10
N GLU A 248 19.16 -5.67 22.12
CA GLU A 248 18.17 -6.73 22.33
C GLU A 248 16.76 -6.18 22.62
N HIS A 249 16.66 -4.97 23.18
CA HIS A 249 15.39 -4.30 23.48
C HIS A 249 14.93 -3.29 22.44
N ILE A 250 15.67 -3.14 21.34
CA ILE A 250 15.44 -2.06 20.37
C ILE A 250 14.05 -2.09 19.73
N PHE A 251 13.53 -3.29 19.46
CA PHE A 251 12.23 -3.48 18.85
C PHE A 251 11.07 -3.28 19.83
N GLU A 252 11.29 -3.51 21.13
CA GLU A 252 10.31 -3.14 22.16
C GLU A 252 10.24 -1.61 22.26
N MET A 253 11.40 -0.94 22.26
CA MET A 253 11.46 0.53 22.23
C MET A 253 10.78 1.11 20.99
N ALA A 254 10.95 0.48 19.82
CA ALA A 254 10.27 0.87 18.59
C ALA A 254 8.75 0.85 18.75
N VAL A 255 8.21 -0.22 19.32
CA VAL A 255 6.78 -0.39 19.55
C VAL A 255 6.25 0.58 20.61
N ASP A 256 7.02 0.84 21.68
CA ASP A 256 6.66 1.81 22.72
C ASP A 256 6.65 3.26 22.20
N ILE A 257 7.57 3.63 21.31
CA ILE A 257 7.56 4.93 20.63
C ILE A 257 6.26 5.13 19.83
N LEU A 258 5.72 4.04 19.28
CA LEU A 258 4.49 4.04 18.48
C LEU A 258 3.21 3.95 19.33
N ALA A 259 3.31 3.69 20.64
CA ALA A 259 2.17 3.54 21.54
C ALA A 259 1.16 4.72 21.53
N PRO A 260 1.54 5.99 21.31
CA PRO A 260 0.58 7.08 21.16
C PRO A 260 -0.42 6.88 20.01
N ASN A 261 -0.10 6.05 19.01
CA ASN A 261 -0.98 5.68 17.90
C ASN A 261 -1.47 4.24 18.08
N ASN A 262 -2.53 4.05 18.88
CA ASN A 262 -3.05 2.72 19.23
C ASN A 262 -3.32 1.82 18.01
N ALA A 263 -3.92 2.37 16.95
CA ALA A 263 -4.24 1.58 15.75
C ALA A 263 -2.99 1.11 15.01
N LEU A 264 -1.97 1.97 14.89
CA LEU A 264 -0.67 1.59 14.32
C LEU A 264 0.04 0.59 15.23
N HIS A 265 0.12 0.90 16.52
CA HIS A 265 0.76 0.07 17.54
C HIS A 265 0.21 -1.36 17.54
N GLU A 266 -1.11 -1.52 17.40
CA GLU A 266 -1.75 -2.82 17.26
C GLU A 266 -1.40 -3.48 15.92
N SER A 267 -1.47 -2.74 14.81
CA SER A 267 -1.27 -3.26 13.45
C SER A 267 0.16 -3.73 13.17
N ILE A 268 1.18 -3.03 13.71
CA ILE A 268 2.60 -3.38 13.55
C ILE A 268 3.23 -3.90 14.84
N GLY A 269 2.40 -4.35 15.79
CA GLY A 269 2.84 -4.89 17.09
C GLY A 269 3.77 -6.10 16.97
N PHE A 270 3.79 -6.76 15.80
CA PHE A 270 4.71 -7.85 15.50
C PHE A 270 6.19 -7.43 15.41
N LEU A 271 6.51 -6.13 15.27
CA LEU A 271 7.88 -5.64 15.24
C LEU A 271 8.69 -6.06 16.47
N ARG A 272 8.05 -6.14 17.65
CA ARG A 272 8.71 -6.56 18.90
C ARG A 272 9.37 -7.94 18.83
N PHE A 273 8.94 -8.79 17.89
CA PHE A 273 9.47 -10.13 17.72
C PHE A 273 10.74 -10.19 16.86
N LEU A 274 11.12 -9.11 16.15
CA LEU A 274 12.32 -9.09 15.30
C LEU A 274 13.62 -9.37 16.08
N GLY A 275 13.65 -9.06 17.38
CA GLY A 275 14.79 -9.33 18.26
C GLY A 275 14.94 -10.80 18.68
N ARG A 276 14.00 -11.69 18.33
CA ARG A 276 14.06 -13.11 18.70
C ARG A 276 15.15 -13.81 17.87
N LYS A 277 15.85 -14.76 18.49
CA LYS A 277 16.90 -15.55 17.79
C LYS A 277 16.34 -16.73 17.01
N ASN A 278 15.21 -17.27 17.45
CA ASN A 278 14.52 -18.39 16.82
C ASN A 278 13.28 -17.87 16.08
N TYR A 279 13.19 -18.16 14.78
CA TYR A 279 12.08 -17.69 13.97
C TYR A 279 10.74 -18.35 14.33
N HIS A 280 10.75 -19.52 14.96
CA HIS A 280 9.52 -20.18 15.45
C HIS A 280 8.78 -19.34 16.50
N ASP A 281 9.50 -18.45 17.20
CA ASP A 281 8.93 -17.54 18.18
C ASP A 281 8.44 -16.22 17.56
N MET A 282 8.60 -16.07 16.24
CA MET A 282 8.15 -14.90 15.50
C MET A 282 6.85 -15.21 14.74
N PRO A 283 5.90 -14.26 14.67
CA PRO A 283 4.81 -14.35 13.72
C PRO A 283 5.33 -14.20 12.27
N LEU A 284 4.57 -14.68 11.29
CA LEU A 284 5.01 -14.75 9.89
C LEU A 284 5.38 -13.37 9.31
N GLU A 285 4.66 -12.34 9.71
CA GLU A 285 4.89 -10.93 9.33
C GLU A 285 6.29 -10.47 9.75
N ALA A 286 6.69 -10.79 10.99
CA ALA A 286 8.03 -10.51 11.50
C ALA A 286 9.10 -11.37 10.83
N GLN A 287 8.80 -12.63 10.49
CA GLN A 287 9.73 -13.50 9.76
C GLN A 287 10.00 -12.99 8.34
N ILE A 288 8.96 -12.53 7.63
CA ILE A 288 9.06 -11.92 6.30
C ILE A 288 9.95 -10.69 6.35
N LEU A 289 9.65 -9.80 7.30
CA LEU A 289 10.36 -8.55 7.46
C LEU A 289 11.83 -8.80 7.83
N LYS A 290 12.09 -9.73 8.76
CA LYS A 290 13.44 -10.14 9.15
C LYS A 290 14.24 -10.68 7.98
N VAL A 291 13.67 -11.58 7.19
CA VAL A 291 14.38 -12.18 6.04
C VAL A 291 14.70 -11.12 4.98
N ALA A 292 13.78 -10.19 4.71
CA ALA A 292 14.01 -9.08 3.79
C ALA A 292 15.14 -8.15 4.28
N ASP A 293 15.11 -7.77 5.56
CA ASP A 293 16.09 -6.90 6.20
C ASP A 293 17.50 -7.52 6.22
N ASP A 294 17.62 -8.74 6.75
CA ASP A 294 18.86 -9.51 6.80
C ASP A 294 19.48 -9.71 5.39
N TYR A 295 18.66 -9.88 4.36
CA TYR A 295 19.13 -9.99 2.98
C TYR A 295 19.68 -8.65 2.46
N LEU A 296 18.96 -7.55 2.67
CA LEU A 296 19.34 -6.23 2.19
C LEU A 296 20.57 -5.68 2.92
N GLU A 297 20.70 -5.90 4.23
CA GLU A 297 21.91 -5.54 4.98
C GLU A 297 23.16 -6.23 4.41
N ARG A 298 23.05 -7.50 4.03
CA ARG A 298 24.15 -8.26 3.40
C ARG A 298 24.54 -7.69 2.04
N ARG A 299 23.56 -7.15 1.30
CA ARG A 299 23.75 -6.53 -0.02
C ARG A 299 24.22 -5.09 0.06
N SER A 300 24.02 -4.43 1.20
CA SER A 300 24.34 -3.02 1.37
C SER A 300 25.86 -2.77 1.23
N PRO A 301 26.27 -1.79 0.41
CA PRO A 301 27.68 -1.43 0.20
C PRO A 301 28.40 -1.03 1.50
N ASN A 302 27.65 -0.47 2.45
CA ASN A 302 28.17 0.05 3.71
C ASN A 302 28.32 -1.02 4.79
N TYR A 303 27.91 -2.26 4.50
CA TYR A 303 27.96 -3.39 5.43
C TYR A 303 28.83 -4.50 4.85
N ARG A 304 28.20 -5.50 4.19
CA ARG A 304 28.93 -6.67 3.70
C ARG A 304 29.20 -6.65 2.19
N ASN A 305 28.48 -5.81 1.44
CA ASN A 305 28.62 -5.64 -0.01
C ASN A 305 28.69 -6.97 -0.79
N LEU A 306 27.92 -7.97 -0.36
CA LEU A 306 27.91 -9.30 -0.99
C LEU A 306 27.18 -9.23 -2.32
N SER A 307 27.52 -10.12 -3.25
CA SER A 307 26.70 -10.37 -4.44
C SER A 307 25.32 -10.94 -4.08
N GLU A 308 24.38 -10.91 -5.04
CA GLU A 308 23.04 -11.46 -4.84
C GLU A 308 23.08 -12.97 -4.55
N GLU A 309 23.89 -13.72 -5.30
CA GLU A 309 24.11 -15.15 -5.09
C GLU A 309 24.70 -15.45 -3.71
N GLU A 310 25.72 -14.69 -3.28
CA GLU A 310 26.33 -14.88 -1.96
C GLU A 310 25.37 -14.56 -0.82
N ALA A 311 24.59 -13.48 -0.96
CA ALA A 311 23.60 -13.09 0.05
C ALA A 311 22.49 -14.15 0.16
N LEU A 312 21.92 -14.61 -0.96
CA LEU A 312 20.92 -15.68 -0.97
C LEU A 312 21.46 -16.98 -0.41
N ALA A 313 22.69 -17.38 -0.77
CA ALA A 313 23.32 -18.58 -0.24
C ALA A 313 23.47 -18.51 1.30
N GLN A 314 23.84 -17.35 1.85
CA GLN A 314 23.91 -17.15 3.30
C GLN A 314 22.55 -17.19 3.99
N ILE A 315 21.50 -16.63 3.37
CA ILE A 315 20.13 -16.71 3.90
C ILE A 315 19.64 -18.15 3.87
N HIS A 316 19.84 -18.85 2.75
CA HIS A 316 19.43 -20.24 2.57
C HIS A 316 20.18 -21.20 3.52
N ALA A 317 21.43 -20.91 3.87
CA ALA A 317 22.17 -21.66 4.89
C ALA A 317 21.54 -21.56 6.29
N GLY A 318 20.76 -20.51 6.56
CA GLY A 318 19.97 -20.34 7.78
C GLY A 318 18.57 -20.96 7.73
N ALA A 319 18.20 -21.65 6.64
CA ALA A 319 16.88 -22.28 6.50
C ALA A 319 16.61 -23.30 7.62
N GLY A 320 15.42 -23.22 8.23
CA GLY A 320 15.01 -24.15 9.29
C GLY A 320 15.75 -23.97 10.62
N SER A 321 16.59 -22.94 10.75
CA SER A 321 17.27 -22.59 12.00
C SER A 321 17.06 -21.12 12.36
N LEU A 322 17.43 -20.21 11.45
CA LEU A 322 17.31 -18.76 11.61
C LEU A 322 16.12 -18.19 10.84
N TYR A 323 15.70 -18.85 9.76
CA TYR A 323 14.65 -18.37 8.87
C TYR A 323 13.67 -19.48 8.49
N HIS A 324 12.41 -19.09 8.34
CA HIS A 324 11.37 -19.98 7.86
C HIS A 324 11.57 -20.29 6.37
N PRO A 325 11.55 -21.57 5.93
CA PRO A 325 11.77 -21.94 4.52
C PRO A 325 10.84 -21.22 3.52
N ARG A 326 9.56 -21.04 3.88
CA ARG A 326 8.61 -20.27 3.05
C ARG A 326 8.97 -18.78 2.90
N ALA A 327 9.53 -18.15 3.93
CA ALA A 327 9.99 -16.76 3.83
C ALA A 327 11.20 -16.68 2.89
N ILE A 328 12.09 -17.67 2.92
CA ILE A 328 13.23 -17.77 1.98
C ILE A 328 12.72 -17.96 0.54
N ALA A 329 11.78 -18.88 0.31
CA ALA A 329 11.22 -19.09 -1.03
C ALA A 329 10.52 -17.85 -1.58
N ALA A 330 9.82 -17.10 -0.72
CA ALA A 330 9.22 -15.81 -1.09
C ALA A 330 10.27 -14.75 -1.40
N LEU A 331 11.38 -14.70 -0.64
CA LEU A 331 12.51 -13.82 -0.93
C LEU A 331 13.08 -14.12 -2.32
N GLU A 332 13.42 -15.38 -2.60
CA GLU A 332 14.02 -15.81 -3.87
C GLU A 332 13.17 -15.45 -5.09
N LYS A 333 11.84 -15.61 -4.99
CA LYS A 333 10.92 -15.27 -6.08
C LYS A 333 10.79 -13.76 -6.33
N ASN A 334 11.08 -12.93 -5.33
CA ASN A 334 10.86 -11.47 -5.37
C ASN A 334 12.15 -10.65 -5.43
N VAL A 335 13.32 -11.24 -5.16
CA VAL A 335 14.61 -10.54 -5.13
C VAL A 335 14.98 -9.88 -6.47
N GLY A 336 14.55 -10.47 -7.59
CA GLY A 336 14.74 -9.88 -8.92
C GLY A 336 13.70 -8.82 -9.29
N LYS A 337 12.63 -8.67 -8.50
CA LYS A 337 11.44 -7.87 -8.85
C LYS A 337 11.27 -6.62 -8.00
N TYR A 338 11.74 -6.62 -6.75
CA TYR A 338 11.56 -5.49 -5.85
C TYR A 338 12.32 -4.22 -6.30
N LYS A 339 13.43 -4.38 -7.04
CA LYS A 339 14.24 -3.27 -7.56
C LYS A 339 13.55 -2.47 -8.69
N ASP A 340 12.65 -3.10 -9.44
CA ASP A 340 11.85 -2.43 -10.49
C ASP A 340 10.62 -1.71 -9.91
N LEU A 341 10.31 -1.92 -8.63
CA LEU A 341 9.12 -1.40 -7.92
C LEU A 341 9.41 -0.16 -7.07
N ARG A 342 10.58 0.46 -7.22
CA ARG A 342 10.98 1.68 -6.48
C ARG A 342 9.89 2.74 -6.51
N VAL A 343 9.33 2.97 -7.70
CA VAL A 343 8.28 3.96 -7.95
C VAL A 343 7.00 3.65 -7.18
N GLU A 344 6.41 2.47 -7.34
CA GLU A 344 5.05 2.21 -6.83
C GLU A 344 4.98 2.21 -5.30
N ALA A 345 6.00 1.70 -4.63
CA ALA A 345 6.03 1.71 -3.19
C ALA A 345 6.45 3.06 -2.60
N GLN A 346 7.33 3.83 -3.26
CA GLN A 346 7.54 5.23 -2.87
C GLN A 346 6.26 6.05 -3.03
N LEU A 347 5.48 5.82 -4.10
CA LEU A 347 4.18 6.44 -4.28
C LEU A 347 3.16 6.03 -3.20
N ASN A 348 3.21 4.79 -2.71
CA ASN A 348 2.31 4.38 -1.61
C ASN A 348 2.70 5.04 -0.28
N VAL A 349 3.99 5.21 0.02
CA VAL A 349 4.45 6.01 1.17
C VAL A 349 4.01 7.47 1.05
N MET A 350 4.14 8.03 -0.15
CA MET A 350 3.76 9.42 -0.37
C MET A 350 2.25 9.60 -0.25
N ARG A 351 1.44 8.64 -0.75
CA ARG A 351 -0.01 8.61 -0.52
C ARG A 351 -0.34 8.51 0.96
N MET A 352 0.41 7.72 1.73
CA MET A 352 0.28 7.66 3.18
C MET A 352 0.61 9.00 3.86
N MET A 353 1.63 9.72 3.40
CA MET A 353 1.96 11.06 3.91
C MET A 353 0.89 12.10 3.55
N VAL A 354 0.20 11.97 2.41
CA VAL A 354 -0.92 12.86 2.07
C VAL A 354 -2.10 12.61 3.01
N ILE A 355 -2.41 11.35 3.32
CA ILE A 355 -3.42 11.01 4.34
C ILE A 355 -2.96 11.51 5.73
N ALA A 356 -1.65 11.55 5.99
CA ALA A 356 -1.10 12.11 7.21
C ALA A 356 -1.28 13.62 7.31
N LEU A 357 -0.97 14.32 6.23
CA LEU A 357 -1.14 15.75 6.10
C LEU A 357 -2.60 16.15 6.33
N ASP A 358 -3.55 15.37 5.82
CA ASP A 358 -5.00 15.57 6.01
C ASP A 358 -5.43 15.61 7.50
N ARG A 359 -4.66 15.01 8.42
CA ARG A 359 -4.92 15.10 9.87
C ARG A 359 -4.27 16.31 10.55
N LYS A 360 -3.17 16.82 9.99
CA LYS A 360 -2.38 17.91 10.56
C LYS A 360 -2.80 19.27 10.01
N ASP A 361 -3.14 19.31 8.74
CA ASP A 361 -3.64 20.48 8.04
C ASP A 361 -5.18 20.48 8.13
N ASN A 362 -5.80 21.63 8.38
CA ASN A 362 -7.26 21.77 8.19
C ASN A 362 -7.65 21.70 6.69
N TYR A 363 -6.66 21.44 5.84
CA TYR A 363 -6.74 21.29 4.40
C TYR A 363 -6.85 19.82 4.02
N THR A 364 -7.85 19.52 3.20
CA THR A 364 -8.34 18.15 3.09
C THR A 364 -7.67 17.38 1.95
N TRP A 365 -7.54 16.06 2.07
CA TRP A 365 -7.31 15.09 0.96
C TRP A 365 -8.15 15.44 -0.27
N ARG A 366 -9.37 15.93 -0.02
CA ARG A 366 -10.30 16.48 -1.01
C ARG A 366 -9.67 17.53 -1.91
N HIS A 367 -8.87 18.46 -1.38
CA HIS A 367 -8.16 19.44 -2.18
C HIS A 367 -7.23 18.77 -3.20
N SER A 368 -6.36 17.87 -2.76
CA SER A 368 -5.45 17.17 -3.68
C SER A 368 -6.22 16.39 -4.74
N MET A 369 -7.37 15.79 -4.39
CA MET A 369 -8.27 15.16 -5.36
C MET A 369 -8.90 16.16 -6.34
N ASP A 370 -9.30 17.34 -5.88
CA ASP A 370 -9.85 18.40 -6.73
C ASP A 370 -8.81 18.92 -7.72
N VAL A 371 -7.58 19.18 -7.26
CA VAL A 371 -6.45 19.57 -8.13
C VAL A 371 -6.17 18.49 -9.15
N ARG A 372 -6.14 17.22 -8.73
CA ARG A 372 -5.97 16.08 -9.62
C ARG A 372 -7.06 16.04 -10.70
N ASN A 373 -8.33 16.14 -10.31
CA ASN A 373 -9.44 16.00 -11.23
C ASN A 373 -9.49 17.16 -12.23
N MET A 374 -9.27 18.40 -11.78
CA MET A 374 -9.19 19.57 -12.65
C MET A 374 -7.95 19.50 -13.56
N GLY A 375 -6.79 19.15 -13.02
CA GLY A 375 -5.56 18.96 -13.77
C GLY A 375 -5.68 17.89 -14.86
N LEU A 376 -6.37 16.78 -14.58
CA LEU A 376 -6.67 15.76 -15.58
C LEU A 376 -7.66 16.23 -16.66
N ARG A 377 -8.68 17.03 -16.29
CA ARG A 377 -9.59 17.65 -17.28
C ARG A 377 -8.84 18.57 -18.23
N LEU A 378 -7.98 19.44 -17.68
CA LEU A 378 -7.11 20.31 -18.47
C LEU A 378 -6.15 19.51 -19.36
N SER A 379 -5.49 18.49 -18.80
CA SER A 379 -4.56 17.64 -19.54
C SER A 379 -5.21 16.98 -20.76
N ARG A 380 -6.47 16.53 -20.63
CA ARG A 380 -7.23 15.95 -21.74
C ARG A 380 -7.63 16.99 -22.78
N ALA A 381 -8.08 18.17 -22.35
CA ALA A 381 -8.45 19.25 -23.26
C ALA A 381 -7.24 19.76 -24.07
N LEU A 382 -6.05 19.75 -23.47
CA LEU A 382 -4.77 20.07 -24.10
C LEU A 382 -4.21 18.94 -24.98
N GLY A 383 -4.88 17.78 -25.06
CA GLY A 383 -4.45 16.65 -25.88
C GLY A 383 -3.24 15.88 -25.34
N LEU A 384 -2.95 15.97 -24.04
CA LEU A 384 -1.78 15.31 -23.43
C LEU A 384 -1.96 13.79 -23.37
N GLY A 385 -0.85 13.06 -23.54
CA GLY A 385 -0.81 11.61 -23.55
C GLY A 385 -1.03 10.96 -22.18
N ARG A 386 -1.05 9.63 -22.15
CA ARG A 386 -1.25 8.86 -20.90
C ARG A 386 -0.14 9.10 -19.89
N LYS A 387 1.11 9.28 -20.34
CA LYS A 387 2.27 9.50 -19.49
C LYS A 387 2.12 10.83 -18.73
N GLU A 388 1.83 11.90 -19.45
CA GLU A 388 1.65 13.24 -18.89
C GLU A 388 0.45 13.31 -17.94
N GLN A 389 -0.66 12.64 -18.30
CA GLN A 389 -1.83 12.52 -17.43
C GLN A 389 -1.49 11.77 -16.13
N GLU A 390 -0.63 10.75 -16.17
CA GLU A 390 -0.22 10.03 -14.97
C GLU A 390 0.70 10.87 -14.08
N TYR A 391 1.62 11.66 -14.65
CA TYR A 391 2.40 12.63 -13.88
C TYR A 391 1.55 13.74 -13.29
N MET A 392 0.56 14.25 -14.02
CA MET A 392 -0.41 15.19 -13.48
C MET A 392 -1.18 14.55 -12.31
N ARG A 393 -1.61 13.29 -12.46
CA ARG A 393 -2.36 12.57 -11.43
C ARG A 393 -1.54 12.46 -10.15
N ILE A 394 -0.32 11.95 -10.27
CA ILE A 394 0.57 11.71 -9.13
C ILE A 394 1.04 13.03 -8.53
N GLY A 395 1.48 13.97 -9.36
CA GLY A 395 1.97 15.27 -8.90
C GLY A 395 0.91 16.03 -8.13
N ALA A 396 -0.34 16.06 -8.62
CA ALA A 396 -1.44 16.71 -7.93
C ALA A 396 -1.80 16.03 -6.59
N GLU A 397 -1.68 14.69 -6.51
CA GLU A 397 -1.89 13.97 -5.25
C GLU A 397 -0.85 14.38 -4.19
N LEU A 398 0.40 14.62 -4.60
CA LEU A 398 1.55 14.70 -3.69
C LEU A 398 2.18 16.11 -3.57
N HIS A 399 1.74 17.09 -4.35
CA HIS A 399 2.39 18.41 -4.46
C HIS A 399 2.60 19.12 -3.12
N ASP A 400 1.70 18.88 -2.17
CA ASP A 400 1.64 19.54 -0.88
C ASP A 400 2.27 18.74 0.27
N VAL A 401 2.81 17.54 0.02
CA VAL A 401 3.28 16.63 1.08
C VAL A 401 4.33 17.25 2.01
N GLY A 402 5.16 18.17 1.49
CA GLY A 402 6.16 18.91 2.25
C GLY A 402 5.59 19.82 3.35
N LYS A 403 4.27 20.09 3.35
CA LYS A 403 3.59 20.81 4.45
C LYS A 403 3.68 20.07 5.78
N ILE A 404 3.94 18.76 5.76
CA ILE A 404 4.20 17.96 6.97
C ILE A 404 5.31 18.56 7.84
N PHE A 405 6.29 19.24 7.22
CA PHE A 405 7.41 19.86 7.92
C PHE A 405 7.17 21.31 8.37
N ILE A 406 5.98 21.85 8.14
CA ILE A 406 5.59 23.20 8.56
C ILE A 406 5.00 23.15 9.99
N ASP A 407 5.34 24.13 10.82
CA ASP A 407 4.80 24.24 12.19
C ASP A 407 3.28 24.46 12.13
N GLU A 408 2.54 23.76 12.99
CA GLU A 408 1.06 23.83 13.01
C GLU A 408 0.53 25.24 13.24
N LYS A 409 1.24 26.09 14.00
CA LYS A 409 0.82 27.47 14.26
C LYS A 409 0.89 28.33 13.01
N ILE A 410 1.79 27.98 12.08
CA ILE A 410 1.91 28.63 10.77
C ILE A 410 0.91 27.99 9.80
N LEU A 411 0.88 26.66 9.73
CA LEU A 411 0.01 25.90 8.83
C LEU A 411 -1.47 26.20 9.04
N ASN A 412 -1.92 26.20 10.30
CA ASN A 412 -3.31 26.37 10.70
C ASN A 412 -3.62 27.78 11.24
N ALA A 413 -2.82 28.78 10.89
CA ALA A 413 -3.02 30.14 11.38
C ALA A 413 -4.43 30.67 10.99
N PRO A 414 -5.28 31.09 11.93
CA PRO A 414 -6.63 31.63 11.62
C PRO A 414 -6.58 33.09 11.11
N ARG A 415 -5.42 33.53 10.63
CA ARG A 415 -5.09 34.89 10.20
C ARG A 415 -4.17 34.86 8.99
N LYS A 416 -3.95 36.03 8.37
CA LYS A 416 -2.88 36.15 7.37
C LYS A 416 -1.52 35.86 8.02
N LEU A 417 -0.68 35.13 7.30
CA LEU A 417 0.70 34.87 7.69
C LEU A 417 1.51 36.17 7.65
N THR A 418 2.47 36.31 8.57
CA THR A 418 3.49 37.36 8.46
C THR A 418 4.41 37.07 7.27
N PRO A 419 5.19 38.04 6.77
CA PRO A 419 6.16 37.79 5.71
C PRO A 419 7.12 36.65 6.05
N GLU A 420 7.59 36.58 7.29
CA GLU A 420 8.52 35.54 7.77
C GLU A 420 7.85 34.16 7.82
N GLU A 421 6.61 34.09 8.33
CA GLU A 421 5.81 32.85 8.33
C GLU A 421 5.50 32.39 6.90
N PHE A 422 5.29 33.34 5.99
CA PHE A 422 5.06 33.05 4.58
C PHE A 422 6.31 32.52 3.89
N GLU A 423 7.51 33.04 4.19
CA GLU A 423 8.76 32.44 3.70
C GLU A 423 8.93 30.99 4.17
N VAL A 424 8.57 30.69 5.43
CA VAL A 424 8.55 29.29 5.92
C VAL A 424 7.53 28.46 5.15
N MET A 425 6.32 28.98 4.94
CA MET A 425 5.27 28.28 4.18
C MET A 425 5.73 27.92 2.75
N LYS A 426 6.41 28.81 2.03
CA LYS A 426 6.89 28.55 0.66
C LYS A 426 7.81 27.34 0.55
N THR A 427 8.50 26.97 1.64
CA THR A 427 9.44 25.84 1.63
C THR A 427 8.78 24.49 1.35
N HIS A 428 7.46 24.36 1.51
CA HIS A 428 6.78 23.08 1.28
C HIS A 428 6.95 22.59 -0.16
N ALA A 429 6.95 23.47 -1.17
CA ALA A 429 7.08 23.05 -2.58
C ALA A 429 8.43 22.37 -2.85
N ALA A 430 9.51 22.97 -2.35
CA ALA A 430 10.85 22.39 -2.42
C ALA A 430 10.93 21.08 -1.62
N ARG A 431 10.41 21.06 -0.40
CA ARG A 431 10.42 19.88 0.47
C ARG A 431 9.57 18.73 -0.07
N SER A 432 8.46 19.03 -0.74
CA SER A 432 7.67 18.04 -1.47
C SER A 432 8.51 17.40 -2.56
N ALA A 433 9.25 18.21 -3.33
CA ALA A 433 10.13 17.71 -4.38
C ALA A 433 11.30 16.88 -3.85
N ASP A 434 11.86 17.22 -2.70
CA ASP A 434 12.97 16.47 -2.08
C ASP A 434 12.61 15.01 -1.80
N PHE A 435 11.33 14.68 -1.58
CA PHE A 435 10.88 13.29 -1.45
C PHE A 435 11.06 12.45 -2.73
N PHE A 436 11.12 13.10 -3.89
CA PHE A 436 11.22 12.46 -5.19
C PHE A 436 12.62 12.53 -5.81
N ALA A 437 13.50 13.38 -5.28
CA ALA A 437 14.77 13.73 -5.92
C ALA A 437 15.72 12.54 -6.14
N ASP A 438 15.71 11.55 -5.24
CA ASP A 438 16.58 10.38 -5.32
C ASP A 438 15.94 9.19 -6.07
N ILE A 439 14.72 9.36 -6.60
CA ILE A 439 13.98 8.30 -7.29
C ILE A 439 14.32 8.30 -8.77
N LEU A 440 14.99 7.25 -9.24
CA LEU A 440 15.31 7.08 -10.66
C LEU A 440 14.05 7.15 -11.52
N GLY A 441 14.05 8.04 -12.52
CA GLY A 441 12.93 8.20 -13.47
C GLY A 441 11.80 9.12 -12.98
N MET A 442 11.98 9.81 -11.85
CA MET A 442 11.01 10.79 -11.33
C MET A 442 11.39 12.24 -11.57
N ASP A 443 12.50 12.53 -12.26
CA ASP A 443 12.99 13.91 -12.48
C ASP A 443 11.89 14.86 -12.99
N GLU A 444 11.06 14.38 -13.92
CA GLU A 444 9.94 15.13 -14.48
C GLU A 444 8.86 15.42 -13.43
N LEU A 445 8.49 14.42 -12.62
CA LEU A 445 7.54 14.57 -11.52
C LEU A 445 8.07 15.51 -10.43
N THR A 446 9.34 15.36 -10.05
CA THR A 446 10.05 16.21 -9.09
C THR A 446 10.01 17.68 -9.54
N ALA A 447 10.30 17.93 -10.81
CA ALA A 447 10.24 19.28 -11.38
C ALA A 447 8.81 19.85 -11.35
N ILE A 448 7.80 19.04 -11.66
CA ILE A 448 6.39 19.45 -11.62
C ILE A 448 5.97 19.84 -10.19
N VAL A 449 6.25 18.97 -9.22
CA VAL A 449 5.92 19.19 -7.82
C VAL A 449 6.69 20.38 -7.25
N ARG A 450 7.95 20.59 -7.63
CA ARG A 450 8.71 21.74 -7.16
C ARG A 450 8.14 23.07 -7.67
N ALA A 451 7.74 23.10 -8.93
CA ALA A 451 7.38 24.32 -9.64
C ALA A 451 5.88 24.66 -9.64
N HIS A 452 5.03 23.92 -8.92
CA HIS A 452 3.57 24.13 -8.96
C HIS A 452 3.11 25.50 -8.43
N HIS A 453 3.98 26.23 -7.72
CA HIS A 453 3.75 27.61 -7.26
C HIS A 453 4.56 28.66 -8.04
N GLU A 454 5.24 28.25 -9.11
CA GLU A 454 5.84 29.20 -10.03
C GLU A 454 4.76 29.95 -10.81
N LYS A 455 5.06 31.21 -11.15
CA LYS A 455 4.15 32.08 -11.90
C LYS A 455 4.77 32.40 -13.23
N TYR A 456 3.95 32.47 -14.27
CA TYR A 456 4.43 32.66 -15.63
C TYR A 456 5.30 33.94 -15.80
N ASN A 457 5.08 34.97 -14.96
CA ASN A 457 5.86 36.20 -14.91
C ASN A 457 7.13 36.17 -14.04
N GLY A 458 7.50 35.05 -13.42
CA GLY A 458 8.68 34.93 -12.55
C GLY A 458 8.50 35.38 -11.10
N GLN A 459 7.30 35.80 -10.69
CA GLN A 459 7.02 36.22 -9.31
C GLN A 459 6.58 35.05 -8.41
N GLY A 460 6.85 33.82 -8.84
CA GLY A 460 6.55 32.59 -8.13
C GLY A 460 7.67 32.14 -7.19
N TYR A 461 7.56 30.90 -6.73
CA TYR A 461 8.55 30.25 -5.86
C TYR A 461 8.53 28.72 -6.11
N PRO A 462 9.59 27.97 -5.75
CA PRO A 462 10.77 28.37 -4.97
C PRO A 462 11.92 28.99 -5.77
N ASP A 463 11.98 28.82 -7.09
CA ASP A 463 13.14 29.10 -7.92
C ASP A 463 12.99 30.37 -8.77
N GLY A 464 11.76 30.89 -8.93
CA GLY A 464 11.47 32.11 -9.68
C GLY A 464 11.53 31.92 -11.20
N LEU A 465 11.15 30.74 -11.68
CA LEU A 465 11.17 30.37 -13.10
C LEU A 465 10.19 31.24 -13.92
N ILE A 466 10.56 31.57 -15.16
CA ILE A 466 9.79 32.48 -16.01
C ILE A 466 9.29 31.77 -17.27
N GLY A 467 8.00 31.95 -17.58
CA GLY A 467 7.39 31.47 -18.81
C GLY A 467 7.54 29.97 -19.01
N GLU A 468 8.18 29.58 -20.12
CA GLU A 468 8.38 28.18 -20.51
C GLU A 468 9.51 27.47 -19.75
N GLU A 469 10.29 28.18 -18.92
CA GLU A 469 11.23 27.55 -17.98
C GLU A 469 10.47 26.74 -16.92
N ILE A 470 9.21 27.10 -16.66
CA ILE A 470 8.31 26.35 -15.79
C ILE A 470 7.88 25.06 -16.52
N PRO A 471 8.07 23.88 -15.91
CA PRO A 471 7.61 22.62 -16.48
C PRO A 471 6.16 22.71 -16.93
N TYR A 472 5.85 22.21 -18.13
CA TYR A 472 4.52 22.38 -18.75
C TYR A 472 3.39 21.90 -17.83
N LEU A 473 3.55 20.72 -17.23
CA LEU A 473 2.56 20.18 -16.29
C LEU A 473 2.47 20.97 -14.96
N ALA A 474 3.53 21.67 -14.53
CA ALA A 474 3.44 22.57 -13.38
C ALA A 474 2.58 23.81 -13.71
N ARG A 475 2.68 24.35 -14.93
CA ARG A 475 1.81 25.44 -15.40
C ARG A 475 0.34 25.05 -15.41
N VAL A 476 0.04 23.81 -15.83
CA VAL A 476 -1.32 23.24 -15.76
C VAL A 476 -1.78 23.05 -14.31
N MET A 477 -0.91 22.53 -13.45
CA MET A 477 -1.21 22.26 -12.05
C MET A 477 -1.48 23.54 -11.25
N ALA A 478 -0.73 24.62 -11.50
CA ALA A 478 -0.91 25.91 -10.84
C ALA A 478 -2.34 26.47 -11.02
N ILE A 479 -2.91 26.32 -12.22
CA ILE A 479 -4.31 26.73 -12.49
C ILE A 479 -5.29 25.86 -11.68
N ALA A 480 -5.08 24.54 -11.66
CA ALA A 480 -5.92 23.60 -10.94
C ALA A 480 -5.87 23.79 -9.41
N ASP A 481 -4.69 24.10 -8.87
CA ASP A 481 -4.47 24.40 -7.46
C ASP A 481 -5.22 25.67 -7.03
N VAL A 482 -5.04 26.78 -7.77
CA VAL A 482 -5.75 28.04 -7.50
C VAL A 482 -7.27 27.87 -7.60
N TRP A 483 -7.74 27.10 -8.58
CA TRP A 483 -9.17 26.77 -8.70
C TRP A 483 -9.69 26.08 -7.45
N SER A 484 -9.08 24.96 -7.07
CA SER A 484 -9.48 24.21 -5.87
C SER A 484 -9.39 25.06 -4.61
N ALA A 485 -8.35 25.89 -4.49
CA ALA A 485 -8.19 26.82 -3.38
C ALA A 485 -9.34 27.83 -3.23
N LEU A 486 -9.99 28.22 -4.33
CA LEU A 486 -11.11 29.14 -4.34
C LEU A 486 -12.47 28.44 -4.15
N THR A 487 -12.63 27.24 -4.70
CA THR A 487 -13.89 26.47 -4.67
C THR A 487 -14.04 25.53 -3.47
N THR A 488 -13.01 25.38 -2.65
CA THR A 488 -13.05 24.58 -1.40
C THR A 488 -13.30 25.48 -0.17
N PRO A 489 -14.14 25.09 0.80
CA PRO A 489 -14.35 25.84 2.03
C PRO A 489 -13.04 26.00 2.82
N ARG A 490 -12.76 27.20 3.35
CA ARG A 490 -11.53 27.48 4.12
C ARG A 490 -11.85 28.01 5.52
N VAL A 491 -11.09 27.58 6.53
CA VAL A 491 -11.31 27.92 7.96
C VAL A 491 -11.28 29.43 8.22
N TYR A 492 -10.47 30.18 7.48
CA TYR A 492 -10.39 31.64 7.59
C TYR A 492 -11.40 32.39 6.70
N ARG A 493 -12.14 31.70 5.82
CA ARG A 493 -13.15 32.29 4.94
C ARG A 493 -14.54 32.00 5.52
N VAL A 494 -14.90 32.76 6.56
CA VAL A 494 -16.19 32.64 7.24
C VAL A 494 -17.22 33.63 6.68
N ASP A 495 -18.48 33.20 6.59
CA ASP A 495 -19.60 34.09 6.30
C ASP A 495 -19.99 34.93 7.53
N SER A 496 -20.99 35.80 7.36
CA SER A 496 -21.52 36.66 8.43
C SER A 496 -22.04 35.89 9.65
N ALA A 497 -22.24 34.58 9.53
CA ALA A 497 -22.71 33.67 10.58
C ALA A 497 -21.58 32.78 11.13
N GLY A 498 -20.32 32.99 10.72
CA GLY A 498 -19.16 32.25 11.20
C GLY A 498 -18.94 30.89 10.52
N LYS A 499 -19.65 30.59 9.42
CA LYS A 499 -19.54 29.30 8.70
C LYS A 499 -18.52 29.39 7.58
N SER A 500 -17.62 28.40 7.48
CA SER A 500 -16.65 28.32 6.38
C SER A 500 -17.36 28.21 5.02
N LYS A 501 -16.98 29.08 4.06
CA LYS A 501 -17.67 29.22 2.77
C LYS A 501 -16.70 29.10 1.58
N ALA A 502 -17.04 28.24 0.62
CA ALA A 502 -16.42 28.20 -0.71
C ALA A 502 -16.96 29.34 -1.61
N PHE A 503 -16.18 29.81 -2.59
CA PHE A 503 -16.74 30.65 -3.64
C PHE A 503 -17.60 29.80 -4.59
N THR A 504 -18.65 30.41 -5.16
CA THR A 504 -19.37 29.77 -6.27
C THR A 504 -18.43 29.66 -7.47
N PRO A 505 -18.64 28.69 -8.38
CA PRO A 505 -17.82 28.54 -9.58
C PRO A 505 -17.69 29.84 -10.40
N GLU A 506 -18.78 30.61 -10.52
CA GLU A 506 -18.80 31.89 -11.23
C GLU A 506 -17.91 32.92 -10.53
N LYS A 507 -17.97 32.99 -9.19
CA LYS A 507 -17.14 33.93 -8.44
C LYS A 507 -15.67 33.52 -8.43
N ALA A 508 -15.38 32.22 -8.34
CA ALA A 508 -14.03 31.69 -8.43
C ALA A 508 -13.43 32.00 -9.82
N LEU A 509 -14.18 31.75 -10.90
CA LEU A 509 -13.75 32.07 -12.26
C LEU A 509 -13.45 33.57 -12.43
N SER A 510 -14.34 34.45 -11.95
CA SER A 510 -14.11 35.90 -11.98
C SER A 510 -12.84 36.32 -11.24
N ILE A 511 -12.55 35.75 -10.08
CA ILE A 511 -11.31 36.05 -9.33
C ILE A 511 -10.08 35.59 -10.10
N ILE A 512 -10.14 34.39 -10.69
CA ILE A 512 -9.03 33.83 -11.47
C ILE A 512 -8.77 34.68 -12.72
N GLU A 513 -9.82 35.11 -13.43
CA GLU A 513 -9.70 35.99 -14.60
C GLU A 513 -9.07 37.34 -14.22
N GLU A 514 -9.42 37.92 -13.07
CA GLU A 514 -8.83 39.17 -12.57
C GLU A 514 -7.33 39.03 -12.24
N MET A 515 -6.89 37.85 -11.81
CA MET A 515 -5.49 37.59 -11.43
C MET A 515 -4.67 36.85 -12.50
N ALA A 516 -5.25 36.58 -13.67
CA ALA A 516 -4.62 35.75 -14.69
C ALA A 516 -3.39 36.39 -15.34
N ASP A 517 -3.40 37.72 -15.48
CA ASP A 517 -2.34 38.47 -16.14
C ASP A 517 -0.98 38.26 -15.44
N GLY A 518 -0.04 37.69 -16.19
CA GLY A 518 1.29 37.29 -15.70
C GLY A 518 1.30 36.12 -14.72
N HIS A 519 0.17 35.61 -14.24
CA HIS A 519 0.14 34.48 -13.32
C HIS A 519 0.12 33.15 -14.07
N PHE A 520 -0.79 33.01 -15.02
CA PHE A 520 -1.01 31.77 -15.76
C PHE A 520 -0.46 31.85 -17.18
N ASP A 521 -0.17 30.67 -17.73
CA ASP A 521 0.24 30.55 -19.12
C ASP A 521 -0.91 30.96 -20.06
N PRO A 522 -0.68 31.94 -20.98
CA PRO A 522 -1.70 32.45 -21.89
C PRO A 522 -2.18 31.42 -22.92
N GLU A 523 -1.43 30.35 -23.19
CA GLU A 523 -1.83 29.27 -24.08
C GLU A 523 -2.72 28.24 -23.37
N ILE A 524 -2.52 28.03 -22.06
CA ILE A 524 -3.25 27.05 -21.27
C ILE A 524 -4.54 27.65 -20.70
N PHE A 525 -4.50 28.91 -20.25
CA PHE A 525 -5.61 29.56 -19.54
C PHE A 525 -6.95 29.56 -20.30
N PRO A 526 -7.00 29.76 -21.64
CA PRO A 526 -8.25 29.71 -22.39
C PRO A 526 -8.98 28.34 -22.29
N PHE A 527 -8.24 27.24 -22.26
CA PHE A 527 -8.83 25.89 -22.10
C PHE A 527 -9.50 25.73 -20.73
N PHE A 528 -8.90 26.30 -19.68
CA PHE A 528 -9.51 26.32 -18.35
C PHE A 528 -10.83 27.11 -18.35
N GLN A 529 -10.85 28.30 -18.97
CA GLN A 529 -12.07 29.11 -19.06
C GLN A 529 -13.20 28.36 -19.77
N GLU A 530 -12.90 27.69 -20.89
CA GLU A 530 -13.89 26.91 -21.64
C GLU A 530 -14.47 25.76 -20.80
N ILE A 531 -13.60 24.98 -20.14
CA ILE A 531 -14.02 23.87 -19.27
C ILE A 531 -14.95 24.37 -18.17
N VAL A 532 -14.54 25.42 -17.44
CA VAL A 532 -15.29 25.92 -16.28
C VAL A 532 -16.62 26.54 -16.71
N ARG A 533 -16.66 27.31 -17.81
CA ARG A 533 -17.92 27.86 -18.34
C ARG A 533 -18.88 26.75 -18.74
N GLY A 534 -18.39 25.71 -19.41
CA GLY A 534 -19.19 24.54 -19.74
C GLY A 534 -19.71 23.80 -18.50
N MET A 535 -18.92 23.69 -17.43
CA MET A 535 -19.35 23.09 -16.17
C MET A 535 -20.46 23.91 -15.50
N ILE A 536 -20.33 25.25 -15.48
CA ILE A 536 -21.33 26.18 -14.96
C ILE A 536 -22.67 26.02 -15.71
N GLU A 537 -22.62 26.01 -17.04
CA GLU A 537 -23.81 25.86 -17.89
C GLU A 537 -24.55 24.54 -17.65
N ARG A 538 -23.80 23.46 -17.36
CA ARG A 538 -24.36 22.13 -17.08
C ARG A 538 -24.74 21.91 -15.61
N GLY A 539 -24.44 22.86 -14.73
CA GLY A 539 -24.66 22.70 -13.29
C GLY A 539 -23.82 21.59 -12.65
N GLU A 540 -22.65 21.26 -13.23
CA GLU A 540 -21.76 20.25 -12.67
C GLU A 540 -21.15 20.71 -11.34
N SER A 541 -21.08 19.80 -10.36
CA SER A 541 -20.33 20.07 -9.13
C SER A 541 -18.86 20.28 -9.46
N CYS A 542 -18.30 21.37 -8.93
CA CYS A 542 -16.89 21.71 -9.06
C CYS A 542 -16.02 21.13 -7.94
N VAL A 543 -16.64 20.38 -7.03
CA VAL A 543 -16.02 19.80 -5.85
C VAL A 543 -16.17 18.29 -5.93
N TRP A 544 -15.09 17.57 -5.66
CA TRP A 544 -15.09 16.12 -5.52
C TRP A 544 -16.06 15.71 -4.40
N ASP A 545 -16.87 14.70 -4.70
CA ASP A 545 -17.86 14.12 -3.79
C ASP A 545 -17.64 12.60 -3.77
N GLU A 546 -17.50 12.03 -2.57
CA GLU A 546 -17.24 10.58 -2.38
C GLU A 546 -18.35 9.73 -3.02
N GLU A 547 -19.57 10.25 -3.13
CA GLU A 547 -20.73 9.55 -3.70
C GLU A 547 -20.74 9.48 -5.24
N ASN A 548 -19.93 10.29 -5.94
CA ASN A 548 -19.91 10.35 -7.41
C ASN A 548 -18.66 9.73 -8.04
N SER A 549 -17.77 9.14 -7.24
CA SER A 549 -16.64 8.37 -7.74
C SER A 549 -17.00 6.89 -7.83
N VAL A 550 -17.35 6.46 -9.03
CA VAL A 550 -17.43 5.04 -9.39
C VAL A 550 -16.05 4.52 -9.81
#